data_AF-A0A8T2NR81-F1
#
_entry.id   AF-A0A8T2NR81-F1
#
_cell.length_a   1.000
_cell.length_b   1.000
_cell.length_c   1.000
_cell.angle_alpha   90.00
_cell.angle_beta   90.00
_cell.angle_gamma   90.00
#
_symmetry.space_group_name_H-M   'P 1'
#
loop_
_entity.id
_entity.type
_entity.pdbx_description
1 polymer ?
#
loop_
_entity_poly.entity_id
_entity_poly.type
_entity_poly.pdbx_seq_one_letter_code
_entity_poly.pdbx_strand_id
1 'polypeptide(L)'
;MTWGITSRVSWLSVGRGRTQFALSVLDGSFALPSREEMEQDVEEDMAARWGRGIPTRHILKLDSEQWAYNAELARLGGFTPLPPYWSNLYESNKVFRARDMLNYKTYRYTVLNDKEWVVHTQQGKPIQKPPVPF
;
A
#
# COMPACT_ATOMS: atom_id res chain seq x y z
N MET A 1 -8.14 -17.67 -8.90
CA MET A 1 -6.91 -17.07 -9.48
C MET A 1 -6.38 -16.02 -8.53
N THR A 2 -5.51 -16.43 -7.61
CA THR A 2 -4.92 -15.57 -6.57
C THR A 2 -3.53 -15.15 -7.02
N TRP A 3 -3.44 -14.07 -7.80
CA TRP A 3 -2.18 -13.33 -7.93
C TRP A 3 -2.02 -12.49 -6.66
N GLY A 4 -1.38 -13.05 -5.62
CA GLY A 4 -1.31 -12.41 -4.32
C GLY A 4 -0.23 -12.97 -3.40
N ILE A 5 1.03 -12.69 -3.73
CA ILE A 5 2.19 -13.10 -2.92
C ILE A 5 2.27 -12.29 -1.59
N THR A 6 1.70 -11.09 -1.51
CA THR A 6 1.78 -10.20 -0.34
C THR A 6 0.52 -10.19 0.51
N SER A 7 0.62 -10.23 1.84
CA SER A 7 -0.55 -10.19 2.75
C SER A 7 -0.60 -8.92 3.62
N ARG A 8 -1.79 -8.58 4.14
CA ARG A 8 -2.07 -7.35 4.93
C ARG A 8 -1.79 -6.04 4.17
N VAL A 9 -2.28 -5.96 2.94
CA VAL A 9 -2.18 -4.79 2.09
C VAL A 9 -3.55 -4.39 1.56
N SER A 10 -3.68 -3.17 1.08
CA SER A 10 -4.77 -2.83 0.17
C SER A 10 -4.49 -3.53 -1.17
N TRP A 11 -5.29 -4.54 -1.48
CA TRP A 11 -5.06 -5.41 -2.65
C TRP A 11 -5.18 -4.66 -3.98
N LEU A 12 -6.08 -3.67 -4.04
CA LEU A 12 -6.27 -2.85 -5.24
C LEU A 12 -5.05 -1.97 -5.53
N SER A 13 -4.41 -1.41 -4.51
CA SER A 13 -3.21 -0.58 -4.70
C SER A 13 -1.99 -1.40 -5.13
N VAL A 14 -1.67 -2.45 -4.37
CA VAL A 14 -0.51 -3.31 -4.64
C VAL A 14 -0.66 -4.07 -5.96
N GLY A 15 -1.86 -4.57 -6.27
CA GLY A 15 -2.12 -5.28 -7.52
C GLY A 15 -1.95 -4.39 -8.75
N ARG A 16 -2.49 -3.14 -8.70
CA ARG A 16 -2.34 -2.17 -9.78
C ARG A 16 -0.86 -1.82 -10.02
N GLY A 17 -0.13 -1.44 -8.97
CA GLY A 17 1.27 -1.02 -9.10
C GLY A 17 2.16 -2.12 -9.69
N ARG A 18 2.00 -3.36 -9.23
CA ARG A 18 2.75 -4.52 -9.76
C ARG A 18 2.46 -4.79 -11.23
N THR A 19 1.20 -4.70 -11.62
CA THR A 19 0.79 -4.93 -13.02
C THR A 19 1.38 -3.85 -13.92
N GLN A 20 1.30 -2.58 -13.52
CA GLN A 20 1.86 -1.46 -14.29
C GLN A 20 3.39 -1.57 -14.42
N PHE A 21 4.09 -1.91 -13.33
CA PHE A 21 5.53 -2.12 -13.39
C PHE A 21 5.94 -3.31 -14.26
N ALA A 22 5.19 -4.43 -14.20
CA ALA A 22 5.43 -5.56 -15.07
C ALA A 22 5.25 -5.19 -16.55
N LEU A 23 4.22 -4.38 -16.86
CA LEU A 23 4.02 -3.86 -18.22
C LEU A 23 5.18 -2.97 -18.67
N SER A 24 5.69 -2.08 -17.82
CA SER A 24 6.85 -1.24 -18.17
C SER A 24 8.12 -2.03 -18.45
N VAL A 25 8.29 -3.20 -17.82
CA VAL A 25 9.40 -4.11 -18.15
C VAL A 25 9.16 -4.77 -19.51
N LEU A 26 7.94 -5.26 -19.74
CA LEU A 26 7.60 -5.99 -20.97
C LEU A 26 7.58 -5.11 -22.22
N ASP A 27 7.20 -3.84 -22.08
CA ASP A 27 7.22 -2.87 -23.18
C ASP A 27 8.59 -2.18 -23.37
N GLY A 28 9.56 -2.46 -22.49
CA GLY A 28 10.91 -1.92 -22.56
C GLY A 28 11.08 -0.51 -22.01
N SER A 29 10.04 0.11 -21.46
CA SER A 29 10.13 1.43 -20.81
C SER A 29 10.99 1.39 -19.54
N PHE A 30 11.08 0.24 -18.88
CA PHE A 30 11.97 -0.01 -17.76
C PHE A 30 12.90 -1.19 -18.07
N ALA A 31 14.21 -0.92 -18.11
CA ALA A 31 15.21 -1.97 -18.19
C ALA A 31 15.47 -2.54 -16.79
N LEU A 32 15.31 -3.85 -16.63
CA LEU A 32 15.70 -4.52 -15.39
C LEU A 32 17.23 -4.40 -15.21
N PRO A 33 17.70 -4.28 -13.95
CA PRO A 33 19.12 -4.37 -13.65
C PRO A 33 19.64 -5.78 -13.96
N SER A 34 20.96 -5.97 -13.86
CA SER A 34 21.56 -7.29 -14.03
C SER A 34 21.02 -8.29 -13.00
N ARG A 35 21.16 -9.57 -13.28
CA ARG A 35 20.69 -10.62 -12.38
C ARG A 35 21.40 -10.53 -11.03
N GLU A 36 22.70 -10.28 -11.06
CA GLU A 36 23.55 -10.17 -9.88
C GLU A 36 23.11 -9.01 -8.99
N GLU A 37 22.77 -7.85 -9.59
CA GLU A 37 22.22 -6.70 -8.86
C GLU A 37 20.85 -7.00 -8.24
N MET A 38 19.97 -7.73 -8.95
CA MET A 38 18.66 -8.14 -8.40
C MET A 38 18.80 -9.13 -7.24
N GLU A 39 19.73 -10.08 -7.35
CA GLU A 39 20.00 -11.06 -6.29
C GLU A 39 20.58 -10.37 -5.05
N GLN A 40 21.51 -9.43 -5.24
CA GLN A 40 22.07 -8.62 -4.16
C GLN A 40 20.99 -7.78 -3.44
N ASP A 41 20.11 -7.10 -4.17
CA ASP A 41 19.01 -6.31 -3.57
C ASP A 41 18.09 -7.18 -2.69
N VAL A 42 17.79 -8.41 -3.14
CA VAL A 42 16.99 -9.37 -2.36
C VAL A 42 17.74 -9.80 -1.10
N GLU A 43 19.03 -10.09 -1.19
CA GLU A 43 19.84 -10.47 -0.02
C GLU A 43 19.91 -9.35 1.01
N GLU A 44 20.08 -8.11 0.56
CA GLU A 44 20.11 -6.91 1.42
C GLU A 44 18.76 -6.65 2.11
N ASP A 45 17.62 -6.72 1.40
CA ASP A 45 16.29 -6.58 2.01
C ASP A 45 16.02 -7.71 3.02
N MET A 46 16.41 -8.94 2.68
CA MET A 46 16.26 -10.09 3.59
C MET A 46 17.10 -9.92 4.86
N ALA A 47 18.36 -9.52 4.73
CA ALA A 47 19.24 -9.24 5.87
C ALA A 47 18.69 -8.10 6.73
N ALA A 48 18.20 -7.02 6.12
CA ALA A 48 17.58 -5.90 6.83
C ALA A 48 16.29 -6.31 7.57
N ARG A 49 15.47 -7.18 6.96
CA ARG A 49 14.26 -7.73 7.61
C ARG A 49 14.63 -8.63 8.79
N TRP A 50 15.63 -9.50 8.64
CA TRP A 50 16.11 -10.34 9.74
C TRP A 50 16.73 -9.54 10.87
N GLY A 51 17.49 -8.48 10.56
CA GLY A 51 18.03 -7.55 11.56
C GLY A 51 16.95 -6.84 12.38
N ARG A 52 15.75 -6.66 11.81
CA ARG A 52 14.55 -6.15 12.50
C ARG A 52 13.74 -7.24 13.21
N GLY A 53 14.20 -8.49 13.23
CA GLY A 53 13.53 -9.63 13.85
C GLY A 53 12.30 -10.14 13.08
N ILE A 54 12.15 -9.80 11.80
CA ILE A 54 11.03 -10.24 10.98
C ILE A 54 11.26 -11.70 10.56
N PRO A 55 10.37 -12.65 10.93
CA PRO A 55 10.51 -14.04 10.52
C PRO A 55 10.38 -14.19 8.99
N THR A 56 11.11 -15.13 8.38
CA THR A 56 11.06 -15.39 6.93
C THR A 56 9.64 -15.57 6.38
N ARG A 57 8.75 -16.23 7.12
CA ARG A 57 7.32 -16.37 6.75
C ARG A 57 6.53 -15.06 6.66
N HIS A 58 7.10 -13.95 7.12
CA HIS A 58 6.51 -12.61 7.13
C HIS A 58 7.20 -11.62 6.19
N ILE A 59 8.22 -12.01 5.43
CA ILE A 59 8.98 -11.10 4.55
C ILE A 59 8.09 -10.44 3.49
N LEU A 60 7.03 -11.14 3.06
CA LEU A 60 6.05 -10.64 2.08
C LEU A 60 4.92 -9.83 2.74
N LYS A 61 4.99 -9.55 4.05
CA LYS A 61 4.04 -8.68 4.74
C LYS A 61 4.56 -7.25 4.70
N LEU A 62 3.94 -6.43 3.85
CA LEU A 62 4.32 -5.03 3.72
C LEU A 62 3.68 -4.15 4.81
N ASP A 63 2.42 -4.39 5.20
CA ASP A 63 1.67 -3.54 6.14
C ASP A 63 1.80 -2.05 5.79
N SER A 64 2.40 -1.20 6.62
CA SER A 64 2.66 0.21 6.32
C SER A 64 3.75 0.44 5.26
N GLU A 65 4.67 -0.51 5.06
CA GLU A 65 5.69 -0.44 4.00
C GLU A 65 5.08 -0.47 2.59
N GLN A 66 3.80 -0.87 2.46
CA GLN A 66 3.11 -0.93 1.16
C GLN A 66 3.08 0.41 0.43
N TRP A 67 3.10 1.52 1.18
CA TRP A 67 3.03 2.87 0.59
C TRP A 67 4.32 3.23 -0.10
N ALA A 68 5.46 3.05 0.57
CA ALA A 68 6.78 3.24 -0.01
C ALA A 68 7.02 2.28 -1.18
N TYR A 69 6.63 1.01 -1.04
CA TYR A 69 6.72 0.02 -2.12
C TYR A 69 5.95 0.44 -3.37
N ASN A 70 4.69 0.87 -3.23
CA ASN A 70 3.90 1.32 -4.38
C ASN A 70 4.44 2.63 -5.00
N ALA A 71 4.95 3.55 -4.18
CA ALA A 71 5.58 4.78 -4.67
C ALA A 71 6.84 4.47 -5.49
N GLU A 72 7.65 3.50 -5.04
CA GLU A 72 8.85 3.08 -5.76
C GLU A 72 8.51 2.38 -7.08
N LEU A 73 7.51 1.50 -7.10
CA LEU A 73 7.04 0.90 -8.36
C LEU A 73 6.59 1.97 -9.37
N ALA A 74 5.86 2.99 -8.90
CA ALA A 74 5.40 4.10 -9.74
C ALA A 74 6.57 4.92 -10.28
N ARG A 75 7.58 5.17 -9.44
CA ARG A 75 8.81 5.88 -9.81
C ARG A 75 9.60 5.12 -10.87
N LEU A 76 9.82 3.82 -10.66
CA LEU A 76 10.57 2.97 -11.59
C LEU A 76 9.81 2.76 -12.91
N GLY A 77 8.51 2.44 -12.84
CA GLY A 77 7.69 2.18 -14.02
C GLY A 77 7.16 3.42 -14.74
N GLY A 78 7.50 4.63 -14.27
CA GLY A 78 7.11 5.89 -14.92
C GLY A 78 5.61 6.15 -14.96
N PHE A 79 4.82 5.58 -14.03
CA PHE A 79 3.37 5.75 -13.98
C PHE A 79 2.91 6.59 -12.78
N THR A 80 1.69 7.12 -12.86
CA THR A 80 1.15 7.97 -11.79
C THR A 80 1.01 7.20 -10.46
N PRO A 81 1.64 7.70 -9.37
CA PRO A 81 1.51 7.10 -8.05
C PRO A 81 0.09 7.19 -7.53
N LEU A 82 -0.19 6.45 -6.45
CA LEU A 82 -1.50 6.51 -5.80
C LEU A 82 -1.73 7.89 -5.18
N PRO A 83 -2.95 8.45 -5.28
CA PRO A 83 -3.28 9.70 -4.61
C PRO A 83 -3.06 9.62 -3.09
N PRO A 84 -2.56 10.69 -2.44
CA PRO A 84 -2.34 10.72 -0.99
C PRO A 84 -3.56 10.38 -0.13
N TYR A 85 -4.78 10.64 -0.59
CA TYR A 85 -5.98 10.26 0.17
C TYR A 85 -6.05 8.76 0.43
N TRP A 86 -5.48 7.92 -0.44
CA TRP A 86 -5.63 6.47 -0.39
C TRP A 86 -4.94 5.87 0.83
N SER A 87 -3.69 6.27 1.09
CA SER A 87 -2.95 5.85 2.28
C SER A 87 -3.60 6.42 3.55
N ASN A 88 -3.93 7.70 3.52
CA ASN A 88 -4.56 8.39 4.65
C ASN A 88 -5.89 7.74 5.06
N LEU A 89 -6.75 7.40 4.09
CA LEU A 89 -8.03 6.74 4.32
C LEU A 89 -7.83 5.32 4.84
N TYR A 90 -6.96 4.52 4.24
CA TYR A 90 -6.71 3.14 4.67
C TYR A 90 -6.25 3.10 6.14
N GLU A 91 -5.33 3.98 6.51
CA GLU A 91 -4.76 4.03 7.85
C GLU A 91 -5.76 4.61 8.85
N SER A 92 -6.57 5.59 8.43
CA SER A 92 -7.67 6.09 9.26
C SER A 92 -8.72 5.01 9.51
N ASN A 93 -9.03 4.18 8.51
CA ASN A 93 -9.95 3.06 8.67
C ASN A 93 -9.42 1.98 9.62
N LYS A 94 -8.09 1.77 9.70
CA LYS A 94 -7.49 0.91 10.74
C LYS A 94 -7.79 1.46 12.14
N VAL A 95 -7.69 2.77 12.34
CA VAL A 95 -8.03 3.43 13.61
C VAL A 95 -9.54 3.36 13.89
N PHE A 96 -10.40 3.60 12.90
CA PHE A 96 -11.84 3.49 13.07
C PHE A 96 -12.28 2.08 13.45
N ARG A 97 -11.71 1.06 12.81
CA ARG A 97 -11.97 -0.33 13.14
C ARG A 97 -11.56 -0.68 14.58
N ALA A 98 -10.45 -0.12 15.06
CA ALA A 98 -9.99 -0.35 16.43
C ALA A 98 -10.90 0.33 17.46
N ARG A 99 -11.44 1.52 17.15
CA ARG A 99 -12.31 2.29 18.04
C ARG A 99 -13.76 1.81 18.05
N ASP A 100 -14.28 1.41 16.89
CA ASP A 100 -15.67 0.97 16.72
C ASP A 100 -15.73 -0.29 15.84
N MET A 101 -15.33 -1.40 16.43
CA MET A 101 -15.25 -2.70 15.75
C MET A 101 -16.59 -3.18 15.18
N LEU A 102 -17.71 -2.80 15.80
CA LEU A 102 -19.04 -3.25 15.38
C LEU A 102 -19.61 -2.41 14.25
N ASN A 103 -19.39 -1.08 14.27
CA ASN A 103 -20.07 -0.18 13.33
C ASN A 103 -19.16 0.46 12.28
N TYR A 104 -17.83 0.33 12.32
CA TYR A 104 -16.94 0.99 11.34
C TYR A 104 -17.27 0.69 9.86
N LYS A 105 -17.89 -0.47 9.59
CA LYS A 105 -18.33 -0.86 8.23
C LYS A 105 -19.58 -0.12 7.76
N THR A 106 -20.31 0.55 8.65
CA THR A 106 -21.49 1.37 8.33
C THR A 106 -21.12 2.79 7.92
N TYR A 107 -19.85 3.17 8.11
CA TYR A 107 -19.37 4.51 7.79
C TYR A 107 -19.33 4.72 6.28
N ARG A 108 -19.72 5.92 5.86
CA ARG A 108 -19.74 6.34 4.45
C ARG A 108 -18.58 7.27 4.19
N TYR A 109 -17.72 6.87 3.25
CA TYR A 109 -16.54 7.64 2.85
C TYR A 109 -16.83 8.34 1.52
N THR A 110 -16.43 9.61 1.41
CA THR A 110 -16.50 10.38 0.16
C THR A 110 -15.14 10.97 -0.12
N VAL A 111 -14.56 10.67 -1.29
CA VAL A 111 -13.32 11.28 -1.75
C VAL A 111 -13.66 12.61 -2.41
N LEU A 112 -12.99 13.69 -2.00
CA LEU A 112 -13.23 15.05 -2.50
C LEU A 112 -12.21 15.41 -3.59
N ASN A 113 -10.95 15.02 -3.41
CA ASN A 113 -9.86 15.21 -4.37
C ASN A 113 -8.69 14.27 -4.03
N ASP A 114 -7.54 14.46 -4.68
CA ASP A 114 -6.35 13.60 -4.52
C ASP A 114 -5.78 13.55 -3.10
N LYS A 115 -6.13 14.51 -2.23
CA LYS A 115 -5.64 14.61 -0.85
C LYS A 115 -6.76 14.44 0.17
N GLU A 116 -7.93 14.97 -0.13
CA GLU A 116 -9.02 15.10 0.81
C GLU A 116 -10.14 14.09 0.59
N TRP A 117 -10.67 13.62 1.72
CA TRP A 117 -11.83 12.76 1.82
C TRP A 117 -12.59 13.10 3.10
N VAL A 118 -13.82 12.66 3.24
CA VAL A 118 -14.63 12.81 4.45
C VAL A 118 -15.30 11.50 4.81
N VAL A 119 -15.67 11.34 6.06
CA VAL A 119 -16.36 10.16 6.57
C VAL A 119 -17.56 10.56 7.42
N HIS A 120 -18.66 9.88 7.23
CA HIS A 120 -19.91 10.09 7.96
C HIS A 120 -20.39 8.78 8.57
N THR A 121 -21.09 8.87 9.71
CA THR A 121 -21.85 7.75 10.25
C THR A 121 -22.99 7.37 9.30
N GLN A 122 -23.63 6.22 9.54
CA GLN A 122 -24.84 5.83 8.80
C GLN A 122 -25.96 6.89 8.89
N GLN A 123 -26.00 7.67 9.97
CA GLN A 123 -26.95 8.76 10.20
C GLN A 123 -26.52 10.09 9.56
N GLY A 124 -25.41 10.12 8.80
CA GLY A 124 -24.91 11.31 8.11
C GLY A 124 -24.05 12.25 8.96
N LYS A 125 -23.80 11.93 10.24
CA LYS A 125 -22.97 12.79 11.11
C LYS A 125 -21.49 12.68 10.71
N PRO A 126 -20.77 13.80 10.52
CA PRO A 126 -19.36 13.76 10.16
C PRO A 126 -18.53 13.14 11.29
N ILE A 127 -17.52 12.35 10.92
CA ILE A 127 -16.55 11.77 11.84
C ILE A 127 -15.22 12.50 11.62
N GLN A 128 -14.59 12.94 12.72
CA GLN A 128 -13.27 13.55 12.67
C GLN A 128 -12.22 12.51 12.27
N LYS A 129 -11.38 12.86 11.30
CA LYS A 129 -10.25 12.01 10.91
C LYS A 129 -9.28 11.87 12.09
N PRO A 130 -8.81 10.66 12.39
CA PRO A 130 -7.75 10.49 13.35
C PRO A 130 -6.46 11.09 12.80
N PRO A 131 -5.54 11.57 13.66
CA PRO A 131 -4.18 11.83 13.23
C PRO A 131 -3.59 10.49 12.80
N VAL A 132 -3.25 10.39 11.51
CA VAL A 132 -2.52 9.23 10.96
C VAL A 132 -1.12 9.69 10.60
N PRO A 133 -0.08 8.90 10.89
CA PRO A 133 1.29 9.32 10.69
C PRO A 133 1.67 9.25 9.21
N PHE A 134 1.32 10.26 8.42
CA PHE A 134 1.81 10.47 7.04
C PHE A 134 1.84 11.96 6.71
#